data_AF-A0A2D6MIU8-F1
#
_entry.id   AF-A0A2D6MIU8-F1
#
_cell.length_a   1.000
_cell.length_b   1.000
_cell.length_c   1.000
_cell.angle_alpha   90.00
_cell.angle_beta   90.00
_cell.angle_gamma   90.00
#
_symmetry.space_group_name_H-M   'P 1'
#
loop_
_entity.id
_entity.type
_entity.pdbx_description
1 polymer ?
#
loop_
_entity_poly.entity_id
_entity_poly.type
_entity_poly.pdbx_seq_one_letter_code
_entity_poly.pdbx_strand_id
1 'polypeptide(L)'
;MPAVHRHTDTRACGATTIVSGQDTVYANSLLVSVNGDVNSHGSGALVAGSDNVFVEGKAVVNNTPDSAAPDDAEHTNTQTASGSSDVNVGD
;
A
#
# COMPACT_ATOMS: atom_id res chain seq x y z
N MET A 1 -10.56 -11.34 -5.75
CA MET A 1 -10.51 -9.89 -5.51
C MET A 1 -9.34 -9.64 -4.56
N PRO A 2 -8.40 -8.76 -4.91
CA PRO A 2 -7.19 -8.50 -4.14
C PRO A 2 -7.50 -7.99 -2.72
N ALA A 3 -6.66 -8.37 -1.75
CA ALA A 3 -6.73 -7.84 -0.40
C ALA A 3 -6.33 -6.35 -0.42
N VAL A 4 -7.02 -5.50 0.34
CA VAL A 4 -6.60 -4.09 0.51
C VAL A 4 -5.27 -4.03 1.25
N HIS A 5 -4.34 -3.19 0.78
CA HIS A 5 -3.08 -2.95 1.45
C HIS A 5 -3.24 -1.83 2.49
N ARG A 6 -2.61 -1.96 3.65
CA ARG A 6 -2.81 -1.07 4.80
C ARG A 6 -1.49 -0.64 5.42
N HIS A 7 -1.59 0.28 6.38
CA HIS A 7 -0.49 0.63 7.25
C HIS A 7 0.07 -0.60 7.94
N THR A 8 1.40 -0.68 8.06
CA THR A 8 2.16 -1.80 8.65
C THR A 8 2.13 -3.13 7.87
N ASP A 9 1.35 -3.23 6.79
CA ASP A 9 1.41 -4.41 5.90
C ASP A 9 2.80 -4.50 5.25
N THR A 10 3.26 -5.73 5.00
CA THR A 10 4.63 -6.00 4.57
C THR A 10 4.85 -5.68 3.10
N ARG A 11 6.10 -5.35 2.79
CA ARG A 11 6.62 -5.10 1.46
C ARG A 11 7.60 -6.20 1.05
N ALA A 12 7.79 -6.38 -0.25
CA ALA A 12 8.70 -7.41 -0.78
C ALA A 12 10.17 -7.25 -0.31
N CYS A 13 10.59 -6.02 0.01
CA CYS A 13 11.92 -5.72 0.55
C CYS A 13 12.08 -5.98 2.05
N GLY A 14 11.05 -6.48 2.74
CA GLY A 14 11.05 -6.70 4.19
C GLY A 14 10.68 -5.46 5.03
N ALA A 15 10.46 -4.30 4.38
CA ALA A 15 9.89 -3.12 5.02
C ALA A 15 8.38 -3.28 5.28
N THR A 16 7.80 -2.25 5.91
CA THR A 16 6.35 -2.09 6.08
C THR A 16 5.87 -0.79 5.45
N THR A 17 4.59 -0.69 5.11
CA THR A 17 4.01 0.56 4.59
C THR A 17 3.72 1.58 5.68
N ILE A 18 4.12 2.82 5.43
CA ILE A 18 3.75 4.00 6.22
C ILE A 18 2.64 4.75 5.45
N VAL A 19 1.42 4.69 5.96
CA VAL A 19 0.30 5.43 5.36
C VAL A 19 0.36 6.86 5.85
N SER A 20 0.51 7.79 4.93
CA SER A 20 0.53 9.24 5.18
C SER A 20 -0.33 10.01 4.18
N GLY A 21 -0.84 9.33 3.15
CA GLY A 21 -1.69 9.92 2.13
C GLY A 21 -3.14 10.17 2.55
N GLN A 22 -3.60 9.65 3.68
CA GLN A 22 -4.97 9.80 4.21
C GLN A 22 -5.00 9.52 5.72
N ASP A 23 -6.05 9.95 6.44
CA ASP A 23 -6.21 9.72 7.87
C ASP A 23 -7.62 9.27 8.33
N THR A 24 -8.54 9.07 7.40
CA THR A 24 -9.97 8.84 7.67
C THR A 24 -10.47 7.40 7.51
N VAL A 25 -9.84 6.57 6.66
CA VAL A 25 -10.37 5.24 6.28
C VAL A 25 -9.48 4.12 6.80
N TYR A 26 -10.12 3.16 7.49
CA TYR A 26 -9.45 2.05 8.15
C TYR A 26 -10.03 0.70 7.69
N ALA A 27 -9.16 -0.30 7.57
CA ALA A 27 -9.50 -1.70 7.42
C ALA A 27 -8.81 -2.50 8.54
N ASN A 28 -9.58 -3.26 9.31
CA ASN A 28 -9.11 -3.98 10.50
C ASN A 28 -8.30 -3.09 11.48
N SER A 29 -8.77 -1.87 11.72
CA SER A 29 -8.12 -0.87 12.60
C SER A 29 -6.77 -0.31 12.10
N LEU A 30 -6.41 -0.57 10.84
CA LEU A 30 -5.22 0.00 10.20
C LEU A 30 -5.65 0.92 9.06
N LEU A 31 -4.97 2.05 8.89
CA LEU A 31 -5.22 2.97 7.78
C LEU A 31 -5.06 2.24 6.44
N VAL A 32 -6.01 2.41 5.53
CA VAL A 32 -5.92 1.90 4.15
C VAL A 32 -4.83 2.66 3.41
N SER A 33 -3.95 1.94 2.70
CA SER A 33 -2.90 2.57 1.92
C SER A 33 -3.45 3.13 0.61
N VAL A 34 -2.91 4.27 0.20
CA VAL A 34 -3.26 4.98 -1.02
C VAL A 34 -2.02 5.26 -1.86
N ASN A 35 -2.24 5.57 -3.13
CA ASN A 35 -1.19 5.90 -4.09
C ASN A 35 -0.21 6.94 -3.53
N GLY A 36 1.08 6.62 -3.59
CA GLY A 36 2.18 7.45 -3.11
C GLY A 36 2.69 7.13 -1.70
N ASP A 37 2.02 6.25 -0.94
CA ASP A 37 2.49 5.86 0.39
C ASP A 37 3.86 5.17 0.35
N VAL A 38 4.74 5.57 1.25
CA VAL A 38 6.13 5.14 1.34
C VAL A 38 6.30 3.94 2.27
N ASN A 39 7.48 3.32 2.25
CA ASN A 39 7.81 2.24 3.16
C ASN A 39 8.72 2.72 4.32
N SER A 40 8.90 1.84 5.31
CA SER A 40 9.68 2.13 6.52
C SER A 40 11.20 2.19 6.35
N HIS A 41 11.75 1.88 5.17
CA HIS A 41 13.16 2.15 4.85
C HIS A 41 13.39 3.59 4.34
N GLY A 42 12.32 4.36 4.10
CA GLY A 42 12.40 5.68 3.45
C GLY A 42 12.16 5.57 1.94
N SER A 43 11.47 6.55 1.35
CA SER A 43 11.01 6.50 -0.05
C SER A 43 10.18 5.23 -0.38
N GLY A 44 10.23 4.73 -1.61
CA GLY A 44 9.45 3.55 -2.01
C GLY A 44 7.96 3.81 -2.18
N ALA A 45 7.59 4.93 -2.81
CA ALA A 45 6.20 5.28 -3.05
C ALA A 45 5.45 4.18 -3.84
N LEU A 46 4.29 3.74 -3.33
CA LEU A 46 3.40 2.79 -3.98
C LEU A 46 2.69 3.41 -5.19
N VAL A 47 2.46 2.58 -6.20
CA VAL A 47 1.57 2.84 -7.33
C VAL A 47 0.36 1.94 -7.16
N ALA A 48 -0.80 2.55 -6.92
CA ALA A 48 -2.05 1.83 -6.69
C ALA A 48 -2.52 1.06 -7.93
N GLY A 49 -2.95 -0.19 -7.74
CA GLY A 49 -3.54 -1.05 -8.78
C GLY A 49 -5.06 -0.99 -8.88
N SER A 50 -5.77 -0.42 -7.90
CA SER A 50 -7.24 -0.33 -7.96
C SER A 50 -7.72 0.58 -9.12
N ASP A 51 -8.71 0.16 -9.91
CA ASP A 51 -9.19 0.97 -11.04
C ASP A 51 -10.00 2.18 -10.59
N ASN A 52 -10.95 1.99 -9.66
CA ASN A 52 -12.02 2.97 -9.40
C ASN A 52 -12.34 3.19 -7.91
N VAL A 53 -11.45 2.79 -7.00
CA VAL A 53 -11.67 2.94 -5.56
C VAL A 53 -10.70 3.99 -5.00
N PHE A 54 -11.25 5.01 -4.38
CA PHE A 54 -10.51 6.18 -3.91
C PHE A 54 -10.80 6.47 -2.44
N VAL A 55 -9.76 6.85 -1.71
CA VAL A 55 -9.86 7.45 -0.37
C VAL A 55 -9.26 8.84 -0.46
N GLU A 56 -10.03 9.85 -0.04
CA GLU A 56 -9.61 11.26 -0.10
C GLU A 56 -9.10 11.70 -1.50
N GLY A 57 -9.69 11.12 -2.55
CA GLY A 57 -9.33 11.40 -3.94
C GLY A 57 -8.06 10.70 -4.44
N LYS A 58 -7.44 9.83 -3.63
CA LYS A 58 -6.27 9.02 -4.01
C LYS A 58 -6.68 7.56 -4.19
N ALA A 59 -6.17 6.93 -5.25
CA ALA A 59 -6.45 5.52 -5.54
C ALA A 59 -5.94 4.61 -4.41
N VAL A 60 -6.71 3.58 -4.09
CA VAL A 60 -6.40 2.63 -3.02
C VAL A 60 -5.38 1.60 -3.51
N VAL A 61 -4.39 1.29 -2.67
CA VAL A 61 -3.40 0.24 -2.95
C VAL A 61 -3.97 -1.11 -2.51
N ASN A 62 -3.75 -2.14 -3.30
CA ASN A 62 -4.12 -3.50 -2.98
C ASN A 62 -2.91 -4.46 -3.11
N ASN A 63 -3.11 -5.74 -2.83
CA ASN A 63 -2.04 -6.73 -2.87
C ASN A 63 -2.08 -7.64 -4.11
N THR A 64 -2.16 -7.04 -5.31
CA THR A 64 -1.77 -7.66 -6.60
C THR A 64 -0.29 -7.40 -6.92
N PRO A 65 0.58 -7.62 -5.93
CA PRO A 65 1.92 -7.05 -5.92
C PRO A 65 2.02 -5.65 -6.56
N ASP A 66 1.25 -4.69 -6.03
CA ASP A 66 1.21 -3.32 -6.55
C ASP A 66 2.61 -2.70 -6.56
N SER A 67 3.00 -2.18 -7.72
CA SER A 67 4.37 -1.72 -7.95
C SER A 67 4.75 -0.54 -7.06
N ALA A 68 6.05 -0.34 -6.85
CA ALA A 68 6.56 0.77 -6.07
C ALA A 68 7.92 1.23 -6.59
N ALA A 69 8.27 2.49 -6.30
CA ALA A 69 9.59 3.03 -6.57
C ALA A 69 10.66 2.39 -5.67
N PRO A 70 11.95 2.50 -6.01
CA PRO A 70 13.02 2.13 -5.09
C PRO A 70 12.96 2.89 -3.75
N ASP A 71 13.52 2.27 -2.71
CA ASP A 71 13.63 2.86 -1.38
C ASP A 71 15.05 3.42 -1.11
N ASP A 72 15.22 4.12 0.01
CA ASP A 72 16.50 4.74 0.39
C ASP A 72 17.56 3.69 0.79
N ALA A 73 17.17 2.42 0.96
CA ALA A 73 18.06 1.28 1.14
C ALA A 73 18.44 0.60 -0.19
N GLU A 74 18.19 1.27 -1.33
CA GLU A 74 18.52 0.84 -2.69
C GLU A 74 17.84 -0.47 -3.13
N HIS A 75 16.74 -0.86 -2.49
CA HIS A 75 15.95 -1.99 -2.98
C HIS A 75 15.22 -1.58 -4.26
N THR A 76 15.34 -2.40 -5.32
CA THR A 76 14.61 -2.20 -6.57
C THR A 76 13.26 -2.92 -6.60
N ASN A 77 13.01 -3.79 -5.61
CA ASN A 77 11.76 -4.52 -5.46
C ASN A 77 11.11 -4.20 -4.10
N THR A 78 10.17 -3.26 -4.10
CA THR A 78 9.54 -2.68 -2.90
C THR A 78 8.01 -2.75 -2.97
N GLN A 79 7.47 -3.59 -3.87
CA GLN A 79 6.03 -3.80 -4.07
C GLN A 79 5.34 -4.36 -2.82
N THR A 80 4.00 -4.33 -2.80
CA THR A 80 3.22 -4.92 -1.71
C THR A 80 3.51 -6.42 -1.56
N ALA A 81 3.48 -6.94 -0.33
CA ALA A 81 3.66 -8.37 -0.06
C ALA A 81 2.58 -8.97 0.85
N SER A 82 1.77 -8.14 1.53
CA SER A 82 0.60 -8.58 2.28
C SER A 82 -0.55 -7.59 2.16
N GLY A 83 -1.72 -7.98 2.67
CA GLY A 83 -2.89 -7.11 2.78
C GLY A 83 -3.81 -7.59 3.90
N SER A 84 -5.00 -7.03 3.98
CA SER A 84 -6.06 -7.48 4.88
C SER A 84 -6.41 -8.97 4.69
N SER A 85 -6.83 -9.63 5.77
CA SER A 85 -7.31 -11.01 5.75
C SER A 85 -8.73 -11.17 5.20
N ASP A 86 -9.53 -10.10 5.20
CA ASP A 86 -10.98 -10.17 4.96
C ASP A 86 -11.56 -8.95 4.23
N VAL A 87 -10.79 -7.87 4.05
CA VAL A 87 -11.20 -6.70 3.26
C VAL A 87 -10.50 -6.72 1.90
N ASN A 88 -11.31 -6.73 0.84
CA ASN A 88 -10.83 -6.81 -0.53
C ASN A 88 -11.28 -5.60 -1.34
N VAL A 89 -10.52 -5.23 -2.36
CA VAL A 89 -10.80 -4.13 -3.29
C VAL A 89 -10.53 -4.60 -4.71
N GLY A 90 -11.28 -4.10 -5.70
CA GLY A 90 -11.06 -4.46 -7.11
C GLY A 90 -9.82 -3.79 -7.69
N ASP A 91 -9.16 -4.52 -8.60
CA ASP A 91 -8.47 -3.90 -9.74
C ASP A 91 -9.60 -3.43 -10.65
#